data_AF-A0A5C9BGI7-F1
#
_entry.id   AF-A0A5C9BGI7-F1
#
_cell.length_a   1.000
_cell.length_b   1.000
_cell.length_c   1.000
_cell.angle_alpha   90.00
_cell.angle_beta   90.00
_cell.angle_gamma   90.00
#
_symmetry.space_group_name_H-M   'P 1'
#
loop_
_entity.id
_entity.type
_entity.pdbx_description
1 polymer ?
#
loop_
_entity_poly.entity_id
_entity_poly.type
_entity_poly.pdbx_seq_one_letter_code
_entity_poly.pdbx_strand_id
1 'polypeptide(L)' 'EQRTRGHLAGSWDPKAPWGQYGGRIFSTAVSTLCLEVYYRFLPLYQMGGQYDDEK' A
#
# COMPACT_ATOMS: atom_id res chain seq x y z
N GLU A 1 -3.81 5.10 7.97
CA GLU A 1 -4.50 3.79 7.89
C GLU A 1 -5.61 3.87 6.86
N GLN A 2 -5.84 2.78 6.12
CA GLN A 2 -6.93 2.69 5.15
C GLN A 2 -8.26 2.60 5.89
N ARG A 3 -9.27 3.32 5.41
CA ARG A 3 -10.64 3.16 5.91
C ARG A 3 -11.22 1.85 5.38
N THR A 4 -11.78 1.02 6.25
CA THR A 4 -12.34 -0.30 5.87
C THR A 4 -13.88 -0.34 5.94
N ARG A 5 -14.54 0.74 6.38
CA ARG A 5 -15.98 0.79 6.63
C ARG A 5 -16.63 2.04 6.07
N GLY A 6 -17.91 1.93 5.70
CA GLY A 6 -18.75 3.02 5.20
C GLY A 6 -18.44 3.43 3.75
N HIS A 7 -19.03 4.54 3.31
CA HIS A 7 -18.88 5.06 1.93
C HIS A 7 -17.43 5.42 1.53
N LEU A 8 -16.54 5.55 2.51
CA LEU A 8 -15.13 5.89 2.31
C LEU A 8 -14.21 4.68 2.43
N ALA A 9 -14.76 3.46 2.49
CA ALA A 9 -13.97 2.24 2.50
C ALA A 9 -13.05 2.18 1.27
N GLY A 10 -11.80 1.79 1.49
CA GLY A 10 -10.76 1.77 0.47
C GLY A 10 -9.92 3.04 0.37
N SER A 11 -10.37 4.17 0.95
CA SER A 11 -9.63 5.44 0.89
C SER A 11 -8.73 5.68 2.11
N TRP A 12 -7.74 6.55 1.96
CA TRP A 12 -6.87 7.01 3.03
C TRP A 12 -7.18 8.46 3.39
N ASP A 13 -7.17 8.76 4.70
CA ASP A 13 -7.37 10.12 5.15
C ASP A 13 -6.13 10.98 4.84
N PRO A 14 -6.32 12.23 4.37
CA PRO A 14 -5.25 13.16 4.07
C PRO A 14 -4.61 13.73 5.35
N LYS A 15 -3.91 12.88 6.11
CA LYS A 15 -3.21 13.26 7.34
C LYS A 15 -1.76 13.71 7.11
N ALA A 16 -1.25 13.54 5.89
CA ALA A 16 0.11 13.91 5.54
C ALA A 16 0.29 15.46 5.46
N PRO A 17 1.52 15.99 5.57
CA PRO A 17 1.79 17.43 5.45
C PRO A 17 1.24 18.04 4.15
N TRP A 18 1.23 17.25 3.08
CA TRP A 18 0.72 17.61 1.75
C TRP A 18 -0.72 17.12 1.49
N GLY A 19 -1.30 16.39 2.46
CA GLY A 19 -2.64 15.82 2.36
C GLY A 19 -3.72 16.88 2.24
N GLN A 20 -3.54 18.05 2.86
CA GLN A 20 -4.50 19.15 2.74
C GLN A 20 -4.52 19.76 1.32
N TYR A 21 -3.40 19.70 0.60
CA TYR A 21 -3.28 20.26 -0.76
C TYR A 21 -3.75 19.28 -1.83
N GLY A 22 -3.38 17.99 -1.70
CA GLY A 22 -3.78 16.93 -2.64
C GLY A 22 -5.08 16.20 -2.29
N GLY A 23 -5.63 16.48 -1.11
CA GLY A 23 -6.86 15.86 -0.60
C GLY A 23 -6.78 14.34 -0.47
N ARG A 24 -7.97 13.73 -0.38
CA ARG A 24 -8.16 12.28 -0.22
C ARG A 24 -7.64 11.48 -1.42
N ILE A 25 -7.74 12.03 -2.63
CA ILE A 25 -7.31 11.36 -3.86
C ILE A 25 -5.79 11.16 -3.84
N PHE A 26 -5.01 12.23 -3.58
CA PHE A 26 -3.56 12.13 -3.47
C PHE A 26 -3.14 11.15 -2.39
N SER A 27 -3.72 11.26 -1.19
CA SER A 27 -3.38 10.36 -0.09
C SER A 27 -3.69 8.90 -0.40
N THR A 28 -4.78 8.64 -1.12
CA THR A 28 -5.17 7.28 -1.54
C THR A 28 -4.22 6.76 -2.62
N ALA A 29 -3.96 7.54 -3.67
CA ALA A 29 -3.07 7.16 -4.77
C ALA A 29 -1.65 6.82 -4.28
N VAL A 30 -1.07 7.69 -3.45
CA VAL A 30 0.27 7.46 -2.88
C VAL A 30 0.28 6.21 -1.99
N SER A 31 -0.74 6.03 -1.16
CA SER A 31 -0.83 4.85 -0.29
C SER A 31 -1.00 3.56 -1.11
N THR A 32 -1.78 3.57 -2.20
CA THR A 32 -1.93 2.42 -3.09
C THR A 32 -0.65 2.10 -3.86
N LEU A 33 0.09 3.10 -4.32
CA LEU A 33 1.38 2.90 -5.00
C LEU A 33 2.42 2.26 -4.07
N CYS A 34 2.45 2.64 -2.80
CA CYS A 34 3.31 1.98 -1.81
C CYS A 34 2.95 0.50 -1.62
N LEU A 35 1.65 0.17 -1.67
CA LEU A 35 1.18 -1.22 -1.58
C LEU A 35 1.44 -2.01 -2.87
N GLU A 36 1.42 -1.38 -4.04
CA GLU A 36 1.69 -2.04 -5.32
C GLU A 36 3.08 -2.72 -5.30
N VAL A 37 4.10 -2.00 -4.85
CA VAL A 37 5.45 -2.56 -4.71
C VAL A 37 5.40 -3.77 -3.78
N TYR A 38 4.74 -3.66 -2.62
CA TYR A 38 4.66 -4.75 -1.65
C TYR A 38 4.06 -6.02 -2.28
N TYR A 39 2.89 -5.92 -2.92
CA TYR A 39 2.20 -7.09 -3.48
C TYR A 39 2.78 -7.58 -4.80
N ARG A 40 3.39 -6.71 -5.62
CA ARG A 40 4.00 -7.09 -6.89
C ARG A 40 5.32 -7.82 -6.71
N PHE A 41 6.11 -7.44 -5.71
CA PHE A 41 7.39 -8.07 -5.40
C PHE A 41 7.27 -9.18 -4.35
N LEU A 42 6.13 -9.32 -3.67
CA LEU A 42 5.86 -10.43 -2.75
C LEU A 42 6.18 -11.83 -3.33
N PRO A 43 5.82 -12.16 -4.59
CA PRO A 43 6.14 -13.46 -5.18
C PRO A 43 7.65 -13.70 -5.34
N LEU A 44 8.43 -12.63 -5.56
CA LEU A 44 9.88 -12.73 -5.71
C LEU A 44 10.56 -13.02 -4.38
N TYR A 45 10.07 -12.44 -3.27
CA TYR A 45 10.55 -12.78 -1.93
C TYR A 45 10.15 -14.20 -1.51
N GLN A 46 8.96 -14.67 -1.87
CA GLN A 46 8.53 -16.05 -1.63
C GLN A 46 9.35 -17.05 -2.45
N MET A 47 9.69 -16.71 -3.69
CA MET A 47 10.49 -17.56 -4.57
C MET A 47 11.96 -17.59 -4.14
N GLY A 48 12.53 -16.47 -3.68
CA GLY A 48 13.89 -16.41 -3.15
C GLY A 48 14.08 -17.16 -1.82
N GLY A 49 13.04 -17.23 -0.98
CA GLY A 49 13.07 -18.02 0.26
C GLY A 49 13.05 -19.54 0.02
N GLN A 50 12.57 -20.01 -1.14
CA GLN A 50 12.57 -21.44 -1.48
C GLN A 50 13.95 -21.98 -1.91
N TYR A 51 14.95 -21.12 -2.15
CA TYR A 51 16.29 -21.55 -2.55
C TYR A 51 17.24 -21.84 -1.37
N ASP A 52 16.86 -21.51 -0.13
CA ASP A 52 17.71 -21.65 1.06
C ASP A 52 17.33 -22.82 2.00
N ASP A 53 16.32 -23.63 1.66
CA ASP A 53 15.90 -24.80 2.47
C ASP A 53 16.54 -26.14 2.02
N GLU A 54 17.42 -26.13 1.02
CA GLU A 54 18.17 -27.32 0.57
C GLU A 54 19.68 -27.14 0.79
N LYS A 55 20.09 -26.96 2.06
CA LYS A 55 21.47 -27.23 2.47
C LYS A 55 21.60 -27.74 3.90
#